data_AF-A0A9P7DVZ3-F1
#
_entry.id   AF-A0A9P7DVZ3-F1
#
_cell.length_a   1.000
_cell.length_b   1.000
_cell.length_c   1.000
_cell.angle_alpha   90.00
_cell.angle_beta   90.00
_cell.angle_gamma   90.00
#
_symmetry.space_group_name_H-M   'P 1'
#
loop_
_entity.id
_entity.type
_entity.pdbx_description
1 polymer ?
#
loop_
_entity_poly.entity_id
_entity_poly.type
_entity_poly.pdbx_seq_one_letter_code
_entity_poly.pdbx_strand_id
1 'polypeptide(L)'
;TQQIFLLYKELSYSMNCGNIRCVETSIITCILIIKATRKHKYATYMTNFLINMHCVFPASLRHAVHYHVLINPNGKVMRWQAVDWCVELNNLFTK
;
A
#
# COMPACT_ATOMS: atom_id res chain seq x y z
N THR A 1 4.83 20.31 8.21
CA THR A 1 5.88 19.71 7.35
C THR A 1 6.57 18.51 8.00
N GLN A 2 7.00 18.59 9.27
CA GLN A 2 7.69 17.48 9.97
C GLN A 2 6.86 16.19 10.11
N GLN A 3 5.55 16.28 10.41
CA GLN A 3 4.68 15.10 10.56
C GLN A 3 4.53 14.29 9.25
N ILE A 4 4.41 14.98 8.10
CA ILE A 4 4.32 14.33 6.78
C ILE A 4 5.64 13.60 6.45
N PHE A 5 6.78 14.20 6.83
CA PHE A 5 8.08 13.59 6.63
C PHE A 5 8.28 12.31 7.47
N LEU A 6 7.80 12.30 8.72
CA LEU A 6 7.83 11.11 9.57
C LEU A 6 6.95 10.00 8.99
N LEU A 7 5.73 10.33 8.56
CA LEU A 7 4.83 9.38 7.90
C LEU A 7 5.48 8.78 6.64
N TYR A 8 6.12 9.61 5.82
CA TYR A 8 6.82 9.14 4.63
C TYR A 8 7.95 8.16 4.97
N LYS A 9 8.77 8.48 5.98
CA LYS A 9 9.84 7.58 6.44
C LYS A 9 9.30 6.26 6.95
N GLU A 10 8.25 6.29 7.76
CA GLU A 10 7.62 5.08 8.33
C GLU A 10 7.02 4.21 7.23
N LEU A 11 6.28 4.81 6.29
CA LEU A 11 5.72 4.11 5.14
C LEU A 11 6.83 3.49 4.27
N SER A 12 7.85 4.27 3.93
CA SER A 12 8.98 3.81 3.12
C SER A 12 9.73 2.65 3.79
N TYR A 13 10.01 2.77 5.09
CA TYR A 13 10.65 1.69 5.85
C TYR A 13 9.77 0.42 5.89
N SER A 14 8.48 0.58 6.18
CA SER A 14 7.52 -0.52 6.28
C SER A 14 7.34 -1.26 4.96
N MET A 15 7.26 -0.52 3.85
CA MET A 15 7.22 -1.10 2.52
C MET A 15 8.50 -1.86 2.21
N ASN A 16 9.68 -1.27 2.45
CA ASN A 16 10.96 -1.91 2.15
C ASN A 16 11.16 -3.20 2.95
N CYS A 17 10.76 -3.23 4.22
CA CYS A 17 10.90 -4.41 5.07
C CYS A 17 9.80 -5.47 4.87
N GLY A 18 8.75 -5.16 4.10
CA GLY A 18 7.62 -6.07 3.88
C GLY A 18 6.62 -6.12 5.03
N ASN A 19 6.60 -5.13 5.92
CA ASN A 19 5.67 -5.08 7.05
C ASN A 19 4.31 -4.53 6.60
N ILE A 20 3.46 -5.42 6.11
CA ILE A 20 2.18 -5.08 5.48
C ILE A 20 1.23 -4.39 6.49
N ARG A 21 1.18 -4.85 7.74
CA ARG A 21 0.32 -4.25 8.77
C ARG A 21 0.70 -2.79 9.09
N CYS A 22 2.00 -2.49 9.11
CA CYS A 22 2.47 -1.11 9.26
C CYS A 22 2.13 -0.27 8.03
N VAL A 23 2.26 -0.82 6.82
CA VAL A 23 1.84 -0.15 5.58
C VAL A 23 0.35 0.20 5.62
N GLU A 24 -0.52 -0.73 6.02
CA GLU A 24 -1.97 -0.49 6.15
C GLU A 24 -2.27 0.64 7.14
N THR A 25 -1.57 0.68 8.27
CA THR A 25 -1.72 1.74 9.28
C THR A 25 -1.31 3.10 8.69
N SER A 26 -0.19 3.16 7.96
CA SER A 26 0.25 4.39 7.28
C SER A 26 -0.70 4.83 6.15
N ILE A 27 -1.34 3.88 5.46
CA ILE A 27 -2.33 4.16 4.39
C ILE A 27 -3.51 4.96 4.93
N ILE A 28 -3.99 4.71 6.15
CA ILE A 28 -5.09 5.48 6.77
C ILE A 28 -4.74 6.97 6.82
N THR A 29 -3.53 7.30 7.28
CA THR A 29 -3.07 8.69 7.33
C THR A 29 -2.89 9.26 5.92
N CYS A 30 -2.39 8.47 4.96
CA CYS A 30 -2.32 8.89 3.55
C CYS A 30 -3.69 9.20 2.95
N ILE A 31 -4.74 8.43 3.25
CA ILE A 31 -6.11 8.69 2.79
C ILE A 31 -6.57 10.08 3.23
N LEU A 32 -6.33 10.45 4.49
CA LEU A 32 -6.70 11.77 5.02
C LEU A 32 -5.98 12.90 4.27
N ILE A 33 -4.68 12.73 4.00
CA ILE A 33 -3.89 13.70 3.24
C ILE A 33 -4.39 13.82 1.80
N ILE A 34 -4.60 12.69 1.10
CA ILE A 34 -5.09 12.65 -0.28
C ILE A 34 -6.46 13.32 -0.38
N LYS A 35 -7.35 13.05 0.58
CA LYS A 35 -8.66 13.71 0.69
C LYS A 35 -8.53 15.21 0.87
N ALA A 36 -7.60 15.68 1.71
CA ALA A 36 -7.32 17.10 1.91
C ALA A 36 -6.77 17.78 0.63
N THR A 37 -5.99 17.05 -0.17
CA THR A 37 -5.46 17.54 -1.48
C THR A 37 -6.48 17.50 -2.63
N ARG A 38 -7.78 17.31 -2.33
CA ARG A 38 -8.87 17.21 -3.32
C ARG A 38 -8.77 16.02 -4.29
N LYS A 39 -7.93 15.02 -3.98
CA LYS A 39 -7.82 13.78 -4.75
C LYS A 39 -8.84 12.74 -4.30
N HIS A 40 -10.12 13.15 -4.26
CA HIS A 40 -11.20 12.37 -3.65
C HIS A 40 -11.40 10.99 -4.27
N LYS A 41 -11.25 10.87 -5.60
CA LYS A 41 -11.32 9.58 -6.30
C LYS A 41 -10.37 8.55 -5.67
N TYR A 42 -9.09 8.91 -5.50
CA TYR A 42 -8.08 8.03 -4.92
C TYR A 42 -8.36 7.72 -3.44
N ALA A 43 -8.73 8.74 -2.66
CA ALA A 43 -9.08 8.56 -1.26
C ALA A 43 -10.26 7.57 -1.10
N THR A 44 -11.30 7.67 -1.93
CA THR A 44 -12.44 6.75 -1.93
C THR A 44 -12.02 5.33 -2.29
N TYR A 45 -11.21 5.14 -3.34
CA TYR A 45 -10.71 3.81 -3.70
C TYR A 45 -9.91 3.16 -2.57
N MET A 46 -8.97 3.90 -1.98
CA MET A 46 -8.14 3.39 -0.87
C MET A 46 -8.98 3.08 0.38
N THR A 47 -9.98 3.91 0.68
CA THR A 47 -10.92 3.67 1.79
C THR A 47 -11.73 2.40 1.56
N ASN A 48 -12.31 2.24 0.38
CA ASN A 48 -13.09 1.06 0.02
C ASN A 48 -12.22 -0.20 0.04
N PHE A 49 -10.97 -0.11 -0.41
CA PHE A 49 -10.01 -1.21 -0.33
C PHE A 49 -9.80 -1.69 1.12
N LEU A 50 -9.51 -0.77 2.05
CA LEU A 50 -9.32 -1.12 3.47
C LEU A 50 -10.61 -1.67 4.10
N ILE A 51 -11.78 -1.07 3.81
CA ILE A 51 -13.07 -1.56 4.30
C ILE A 51 -13.32 -2.98 3.79
N ASN A 52 -13.12 -3.23 2.49
CA ASN A 52 -13.33 -4.56 1.93
C ASN A 52 -12.40 -5.59 2.57
N MET A 53 -11.13 -5.24 2.72
CA MET A 53 -10.13 -6.14 3.28
C MET A 53 -10.39 -6.47 4.75
N HIS A 54 -10.77 -5.49 5.59
CA HIS A 54 -10.99 -5.74 7.01
C HIS A 54 -12.41 -6.21 7.38
N CYS A 55 -13.44 -5.78 6.65
CA CYS A 55 -14.83 -5.94 7.06
C CYS A 55 -15.68 -6.83 6.13
N VAL A 56 -15.28 -7.02 4.86
CA VAL A 56 -16.12 -7.70 3.86
C VAL A 56 -15.55 -9.05 3.44
N PHE A 57 -14.24 -9.15 3.23
CA PHE A 57 -13.64 -10.36 2.70
C PHE A 57 -13.63 -11.51 3.70
N PRO A 58 -13.99 -12.74 3.27
CA PRO A 58 -13.83 -13.93 4.10
C PRO A 58 -12.34 -14.16 4.37
N ALA A 59 -12.03 -14.88 5.46
CA ALA A 59 -10.66 -14.99 5.97
C ALA A 59 -9.63 -15.48 4.92
N SER A 60 -10.01 -16.43 4.06
CA SER A 60 -9.15 -16.95 2.99
C SER A 60 -8.82 -15.89 1.94
N LEU A 61 -9.82 -15.15 1.46
CA LEU A 61 -9.63 -14.08 0.48
C LEU A 61 -8.84 -12.92 1.08
N ARG A 62 -9.16 -12.54 2.33
CA ARG A 62 -8.41 -11.51 3.06
C ARG A 62 -6.94 -11.88 3.16
N HIS A 63 -6.62 -13.12 3.50
CA HIS A 63 -5.24 -13.60 3.54
C HIS A 63 -4.57 -13.48 2.16
N ALA A 64 -5.20 -14.00 1.10
CA ALA A 64 -4.64 -13.91 -0.25
C ALA A 64 -4.38 -12.45 -0.68
N VAL A 65 -5.35 -11.55 -0.49
CA VAL A 65 -5.22 -10.14 -0.87
C VAL A 65 -4.16 -9.43 -0.03
N HIS A 66 -4.15 -9.65 1.28
CA HIS A 66 -3.24 -8.99 2.22
C HIS A 66 -1.77 -9.30 1.87
N TYR A 67 -1.45 -10.57 1.61
CA TYR A 67 -0.09 -10.98 1.22
C TYR A 67 0.29 -10.58 -0.22
N HIS A 68 -0.68 -10.21 -1.05
CA HIS A 68 -0.45 -9.76 -2.42
C HIS A 68 -0.29 -8.24 -2.54
N VAL A 69 -0.27 -7.49 -1.44
CA VAL A 69 -0.02 -6.04 -1.48
C VAL A 69 1.45 -5.74 -1.78
N LEU A 70 2.37 -6.51 -1.18
CA LEU A 70 3.81 -6.37 -1.35
C LEU A 70 4.42 -7.68 -1.87
N ILE A 71 5.37 -7.55 -2.79
CA ILE A 71 6.17 -8.68 -3.27
C ILE A 71 7.66 -8.36 -3.19
N ASN A 72 8.49 -9.40 -3.13
CA ASN A 72 9.94 -9.25 -3.18
C ASN A 72 10.50 -10.09 -4.34
N PRO A 73 10.48 -9.55 -5.58
CA PRO A 73 10.88 -10.30 -6.77
C PRO A 73 12.32 -10.80 -6.71
N ASN A 74 13.19 -10.04 -6.02
CA ASN A 74 14.62 -10.32 -5.93
C ASN A 74 15.00 -11.19 -4.72
N GLY A 75 14.05 -11.47 -3.82
CA GLY A 75 14.30 -12.18 -2.55
C GLY A 75 15.27 -11.47 -1.59
N LYS A 76 15.62 -10.20 -1.83
CA LYS A 76 16.61 -9.47 -1.04
C LYS A 76 15.96 -8.83 0.19
N VAL A 77 16.67 -8.85 1.31
CA VAL A 77 16.25 -8.18 2.54
C VAL A 77 16.07 -6.69 2.29
N MET A 78 15.02 -6.08 2.86
CA MET A 78 14.68 -4.66 2.70
C MET A 78 14.38 -4.22 1.25
N ARG A 79 14.03 -5.14 0.34
CA ARG A 79 13.75 -4.85 -1.08
C ARG A 79 12.36 -5.26 -1.54
N TRP A 80 11.40 -5.28 -0.62
CA TRP A 80 9.99 -5.46 -0.95
C TRP A 80 9.46 -4.25 -1.73
N GLN A 81 8.47 -4.49 -2.59
CA GLN A 81 7.87 -3.51 -3.49
C GLN A 81 6.35 -3.70 -3.54
N ALA A 82 5.62 -2.61 -3.76
CA ALA A 82 4.20 -2.70 -4.06
C ALA A 82 3.99 -3.44 -5.37
N VAL A 83 3.01 -4.35 -5.41
CA VAL A 83 2.71 -5.12 -6.63
C VAL A 83 2.33 -4.19 -7.80
N ASP A 84 1.61 -3.10 -7.53
CA ASP A 84 1.21 -2.17 -8.58
C ASP A 84 2.42 -1.58 -9.32
N TRP A 85 3.51 -1.27 -8.59
CA TRP A 85 4.73 -0.75 -9.19
C TRP A 85 5.40 -1.77 -10.10
N CYS A 86 5.39 -3.05 -9.71
CA CYS A 86 5.93 -4.12 -10.56
C CYS A 86 5.08 -4.29 -11.83
N VAL A 87 3.76 -4.16 -11.72
CA VAL A 87 2.83 -4.21 -12.86
C VAL A 87 3.02 -3.00 -13.76
N GLU A 88 3.17 -1.79 -13.21
CA GLU A 88 3.42 -0.56 -13.97
C GLU A 88 4.78 -0.63 -14.69
N LEU A 89 5.82 -1.11 -14.00
CA LEU A 89 7.13 -1.33 -14.61
C LEU A 89 7.04 -2.33 -15.76
N ASN A 90 6.34 -3.45 -15.58
CA ASN A 90 6.13 -4.42 -16.67
C ASN A 90 5.38 -3.79 -17.85
N ASN A 91 4.32 -3.04 -17.56
CA ASN A 91 3.54 -2.34 -18.59
C ASN A 91 4.40 -1.38 -19.42
N LEU A 92 5.38 -0.69 -18.81
CA LEU A 92 6.30 0.21 -19.52
C LEU A 92 7.15 -0.52 -20.58
N PHE A 93 7.44 -1.81 -20.40
CA PHE A 93 8.24 -2.60 -21.35
C PHE A 93 7.39 -3.39 -22.35
N THR A 94 6.12 -3.66 -22.03
CA THR A 94 5.24 -4.51 -22.86
C THR A 94 4.16 -3.75 -23.64
N LYS A 95 3.95 -2.46 -23.35
CA LYS A 95 3.03 -1.57 -24.06
C LYS A 95 3.80 -0.47 -24.76
#